data_AF-A0A131Y6V3-F1
#
_entry.id   AF-A0A131Y6V3-F1
#
_cell.length_a   1.000
_cell.length_b   1.000
_cell.length_c   1.000
_cell.angle_alpha   90.00
_cell.angle_beta   90.00
_cell.angle_gamma   90.00
#
_symmetry.space_group_name_H-M   'P 1'
#
loop_
_entity.id
_entity.type
_entity.pdbx_description
1 polymer ?
#
loop_
_entity_poly.entity_id
_entity_poly.type
_entity_poly.pdbx_seq_one_letter_code
_entity_poly.pdbx_strand_id
1 'polypeptide(L)'
;KRIKVNFGQSGPEKQKWKQEDKIGFSDAQLQEVSNRIEDILSAETEKEWTYTQLIEIVSRELERNQTKYKGKRRHKPKIWWDKEAKAAINRRQEASREHRKAKKRGATSEEIEAKWGVFQEKKREACALIQDKVRRAEMQWTKEVNQKDRNAAKKFWKHISSHGRKTEIKHHALITAEGSRVEGKEVHKYITSIIEEAFSEIENRETSQGIDDSNDQQDFCELPKITPREWEKAE
;
A
#
# COMPACT_ATOMS: atom_id res chain seq x y z
N LYS A 1 20.85 -25.64 -62.08
CA LYS A 1 21.78 -25.80 -60.94
C LYS A 1 21.21 -25.03 -59.76
N ARG A 2 20.75 -25.69 -58.70
CA ARG A 2 20.17 -25.06 -57.49
C ARG A 2 21.12 -25.27 -56.33
N ILE A 3 21.48 -24.18 -55.65
CA ILE A 3 22.35 -24.20 -54.47
C ILE A 3 21.54 -24.81 -53.32
N LYS A 4 21.99 -25.95 -52.77
CA LYS A 4 21.47 -26.51 -51.53
C LYS A 4 22.28 -25.94 -50.38
N VAL A 5 21.67 -25.07 -49.59
CA VAL A 5 22.24 -24.60 -48.32
C VAL A 5 21.73 -25.53 -47.23
N ASN A 6 22.61 -26.36 -46.69
CA ASN A 6 22.33 -27.18 -45.52
C ASN A 6 22.72 -26.39 -44.27
N PHE A 7 21.74 -25.87 -43.54
CA PHE A 7 21.99 -25.40 -42.18
C PHE A 7 22.19 -26.62 -41.30
N GLY A 8 23.34 -26.68 -40.62
CA GLY A 8 23.75 -27.78 -39.78
C GLY A 8 22.68 -28.14 -38.76
N GLN A 9 22.46 -29.45 -38.58
CA GLN A 9 21.63 -29.99 -37.51
C GLN A 9 22.25 -29.63 -36.15
N SER A 10 21.86 -28.50 -35.58
CA SER A 10 21.85 -28.35 -34.14
C SER A 10 20.83 -29.36 -33.60
N GLY A 11 21.27 -30.25 -32.69
CA GLY A 11 20.38 -31.19 -32.01
C GLY A 11 19.19 -30.48 -31.35
N PRO A 12 18.19 -31.22 -30.84
CA PRO A 12 17.05 -30.62 -30.16
C PRO A 12 17.51 -30.07 -28.81
N GLU A 13 18.23 -28.95 -28.83
CA GLU A 13 18.36 -28.05 -27.72
C GLU A 13 16.95 -27.51 -27.51
N LYS A 14 16.22 -28.15 -26.58
CA LYS A 14 14.98 -27.62 -26.03
C LYS A 14 15.37 -26.35 -25.29
N GLN A 15 15.58 -25.26 -26.05
CA GLN A 15 15.44 -23.92 -25.53
C GLN A 15 14.02 -23.83 -25.03
N LYS A 16 13.88 -24.09 -23.72
CA LYS A 16 12.75 -23.59 -22.97
C LYS A 16 12.88 -22.08 -23.07
N TRP A 17 12.25 -21.52 -24.10
CA TRP A 17 11.69 -20.20 -23.98
C TRP A 17 10.88 -20.28 -22.68
N LYS A 18 11.45 -19.73 -21.60
CA LYS A 18 10.61 -19.29 -20.49
C LYS A 18 9.54 -18.51 -21.21
N GLN A 19 8.29 -18.95 -21.11
CA GLN A 19 7.17 -18.10 -21.51
C GLN A 19 7.36 -16.84 -20.68
N GLU A 20 8.04 -15.85 -21.25
CA GLU A 20 8.00 -14.48 -20.80
C GLU A 20 6.51 -14.22 -20.60
N ASP A 21 6.18 -13.82 -19.37
CA ASP A 21 4.83 -13.66 -18.86
C ASP A 21 3.89 -13.37 -20.02
N LYS A 22 3.11 -14.38 -20.46
CA LYS A 22 2.15 -14.18 -21.55
C LYS A 22 1.31 -13.00 -21.10
N ILE A 23 1.56 -11.84 -21.71
CA ILE A 23 0.69 -10.70 -21.57
C ILE A 23 -0.60 -11.18 -22.23
N GLY A 24 -1.50 -11.68 -21.39
CA GLY A 24 -2.62 -12.51 -21.81
C GLY A 24 -3.69 -11.65 -22.44
N PHE A 25 -3.49 -11.28 -23.71
CA PHE A 25 -4.57 -10.83 -24.56
C PHE A 25 -5.32 -12.07 -25.04
N SER A 26 -6.64 -12.08 -24.86
CA SER A 26 -7.50 -13.04 -25.54
C SER A 26 -7.56 -12.71 -27.03
N ASP A 27 -7.89 -13.69 -27.86
CA ASP A 27 -8.05 -13.49 -29.31
C ASP A 27 -9.08 -12.39 -29.62
N ALA A 28 -10.13 -12.27 -28.80
CA ALA A 28 -11.11 -11.18 -28.92
C ALA A 28 -10.50 -9.80 -28.62
N GLN A 29 -9.61 -9.70 -27.63
CA GLN A 29 -8.91 -8.44 -27.32
C GLN A 29 -7.92 -8.06 -28.41
N LEU A 30 -7.23 -9.04 -29.00
CA LEU A 30 -6.35 -8.81 -30.14
C LEU A 30 -7.13 -8.36 -31.36
N GLN A 31 -8.30 -8.94 -31.62
CA GLN A 31 -9.18 -8.51 -32.70
C GLN A 31 -9.69 -7.08 -32.49
N GLU A 32 -10.08 -6.72 -31.26
CA GLU A 32 -10.50 -5.36 -30.92
C GLU A 32 -9.36 -4.34 -31.11
N VAL A 33 -8.14 -4.69 -30.70
CA VAL A 33 -6.95 -3.87 -30.94
C VAL A 33 -6.70 -3.71 -32.44
N SER A 34 -6.76 -4.79 -33.22
CA SER A 34 -6.56 -4.76 -34.68
C SER A 34 -7.54 -3.82 -35.37
N ASN A 35 -8.85 -3.98 -35.09
CA ASN A 35 -9.89 -3.15 -35.70
C ASN A 35 -9.69 -1.67 -35.37
N ARG A 36 -9.30 -1.33 -34.14
CA ARG A 36 -9.01 0.07 -33.75
C ARG A 36 -7.79 0.65 -34.43
N ILE A 37 -6.75 -0.16 -34.63
CA ILE A 37 -5.57 0.28 -35.37
C ILE A 37 -5.97 0.54 -36.83
N GLU A 38 -6.74 -0.36 -37.43
CA GLU A 38 -7.27 -0.20 -38.80
C GLU A 38 -8.15 1.04 -38.93
N ASP A 39 -9.01 1.34 -37.95
CA ASP A 39 -9.83 2.57 -37.91
C ASP A 39 -8.95 3.83 -37.88
N ILE A 40 -7.90 3.85 -37.04
CA ILE A 40 -6.97 4.99 -36.93
C ILE A 40 -6.21 5.20 -38.24
N LEU A 41 -5.74 4.11 -38.86
CA LEU A 41 -5.01 4.18 -40.13
C LEU A 41 -5.93 4.59 -41.29
N SER A 42 -7.20 4.16 -41.25
CA SER A 42 -8.20 4.48 -42.28
C SER A 42 -8.77 5.89 -42.15
N ALA A 43 -8.68 6.52 -40.98
CA ALA A 43 -9.10 7.91 -40.78
C ALA A 43 -8.09 8.93 -41.34
N GLU A 44 -6.81 8.54 -41.46
CA GLU A 44 -5.72 9.39 -41.94
C GLU A 44 -5.06 8.77 -43.20
N THR A 45 -5.86 8.53 -44.24
CA THR A 45 -5.44 7.88 -45.50
C THR A 45 -4.43 8.69 -46.32
N GLU A 46 -4.36 10.00 -46.12
CA GLU A 46 -3.45 10.91 -46.83
C GLU A 46 -2.09 11.07 -46.13
N LYS A 47 -1.90 10.44 -44.97
CA LYS A 47 -0.69 10.57 -44.16
C LYS A 47 0.26 9.40 -44.39
N GLU A 48 1.51 9.71 -44.68
CA GLU A 48 2.58 8.71 -44.70
C GLU A 48 2.99 8.36 -43.25
N TRP A 49 2.73 7.12 -42.86
CA TRP A 49 3.05 6.62 -41.53
C TRP A 49 4.50 6.11 -41.48
N THR A 50 5.30 6.66 -40.56
CA THR A 50 6.63 6.09 -40.26
C THR A 50 6.48 4.82 -39.42
N TYR A 51 7.39 3.86 -39.61
CA TYR A 51 7.42 2.61 -38.82
C TYR A 51 7.39 2.83 -37.30
N THR A 52 8.07 3.85 -36.79
CA THR A 52 8.07 4.22 -35.37
C THR A 52 6.69 4.66 -34.88
N GLN A 53 5.96 5.42 -35.69
CA GLN A 53 4.60 5.88 -35.37
C GLN A 53 3.61 4.71 -35.35
N LEU A 54 3.77 3.76 -36.27
CA LEU A 54 2.97 2.53 -36.28
C LEU A 54 3.21 1.70 -35.01
N ILE A 55 4.47 1.54 -34.60
CA ILE A 55 4.80 0.85 -33.35
C ILE A 55 4.17 1.56 -32.16
N GLU A 56 4.27 2.89 -32.07
CA GLU A 56 3.69 3.66 -30.97
C GLU A 56 2.17 3.49 -30.88
N ILE A 57 1.47 3.46 -32.02
CA ILE A 57 0.03 3.20 -32.07
C ILE A 57 -0.28 1.80 -31.57
N VAL A 58 0.43 0.78 -32.09
CA VAL A 58 0.25 -0.62 -31.69
C VAL A 58 0.50 -0.79 -30.18
N SER A 59 1.61 -0.26 -29.67
CA SER A 59 1.95 -0.33 -28.25
C SER A 59 0.90 0.36 -27.39
N ARG A 60 0.43 1.55 -27.77
CA ARG A 60 -0.61 2.30 -27.05
C ARG A 60 -1.94 1.54 -26.99
N GLU A 61 -2.38 0.96 -28.11
CA GLU A 61 -3.64 0.22 -28.14
C GLU A 61 -3.54 -1.12 -27.38
N LEU A 62 -2.37 -1.78 -27.41
CA LEU A 62 -2.12 -2.95 -26.58
C LEU A 62 -2.14 -2.60 -25.08
N GLU A 63 -1.51 -1.50 -24.67
CA GLU A 63 -1.53 -1.05 -23.27
C GLU A 63 -2.94 -0.71 -22.78
N ARG A 64 -3.76 -0.09 -23.63
CA ARG A 64 -5.16 0.24 -23.32
C ARG A 64 -6.02 -1.01 -23.11
N ASN A 65 -5.83 -2.01 -23.95
CA ASN A 65 -6.61 -3.24 -23.91
C ASN A 65 -6.00 -4.32 -23.00
N GLN A 66 -4.85 -4.03 -22.39
CA GLN A 66 -4.25 -4.91 -21.41
C GLN A 66 -5.17 -4.94 -20.18
N THR A 67 -6.01 -5.98 -20.10
CA THR A 67 -6.77 -6.25 -18.90
C THR A 67 -5.79 -6.48 -17.78
N LYS A 68 -5.65 -5.48 -16.90
CA LYS A 68 -4.94 -5.62 -15.63
C LYS A 68 -5.65 -6.75 -14.89
N TYR A 69 -5.12 -7.97 -14.98
CA TYR A 69 -5.51 -9.10 -14.13
C TYR A 69 -5.15 -8.71 -12.69
N LYS A 70 -5.96 -7.85 -12.09
CA LYS A 70 -6.01 -7.61 -10.66
C LYS A 70 -6.73 -8.82 -10.10
N GLY A 71 -6.05 -9.98 -10.12
CA GLY A 71 -6.48 -11.14 -9.35
C GLY A 71 -6.83 -10.61 -7.97
N LYS A 72 -8.10 -10.78 -7.56
CA LYS A 72 -8.59 -10.28 -6.28
C LYS A 72 -7.71 -10.89 -5.21
N ARG A 73 -6.67 -10.17 -4.78
CA ARG A 73 -5.82 -10.60 -3.67
C ARG A 73 -6.75 -10.71 -2.49
N ARG A 74 -7.08 -11.95 -2.11
CA ARG A 74 -7.90 -12.21 -0.93
C ARG A 74 -7.22 -11.49 0.22
N HIS A 75 -7.88 -10.47 0.76
CA HIS A 75 -7.36 -9.72 1.89
C HIS A 75 -7.21 -10.70 3.06
N LYS A 76 -5.98 -11.06 3.40
CA LYS A 76 -5.72 -11.81 4.63
C LYS A 76 -5.97 -10.84 5.78
N PRO A 77 -6.91 -11.13 6.70
CA PRO A 77 -7.08 -10.31 7.88
C PRO A 77 -5.76 -10.19 8.65
N LYS A 78 -5.60 -9.08 9.37
CA LYS A 78 -4.44 -8.90 10.25
C LYS A 78 -4.43 -10.01 11.31
N ILE A 79 -3.25 -10.36 11.82
CA ILE A 79 -3.07 -11.48 12.78
C ILE A 79 -3.91 -11.27 14.06
N TRP A 80 -4.03 -10.02 14.51
CA TRP A 80 -4.85 -9.64 15.67
C TRP A 80 -6.36 -9.59 15.38
N TRP A 81 -6.78 -9.73 14.12
CA TRP A 81 -8.18 -9.63 13.71
C TRP A 81 -8.91 -10.96 13.88
N ASP A 82 -9.47 -11.17 15.07
CA ASP A 82 -10.18 -12.39 15.43
C ASP A 82 -11.69 -12.16 15.70
N LYS A 83 -12.40 -13.25 15.99
CA LYS A 83 -13.85 -13.23 16.25
C LYS A 83 -14.21 -12.32 17.42
N GLU A 84 -13.35 -12.23 18.42
CA GLU A 84 -13.57 -11.43 19.61
C GLU A 84 -13.38 -9.93 19.32
N ALA A 85 -12.33 -9.54 18.58
CA ALA A 85 -12.15 -8.16 18.13
C ALA A 85 -13.34 -7.71 17.25
N LYS A 86 -13.82 -8.60 16.37
CA LYS A 86 -15.02 -8.36 15.56
C LYS A 86 -16.27 -8.20 16.44
N ALA A 87 -16.45 -9.07 17.44
CA ALA A 87 -17.58 -8.99 18.36
C ALA A 87 -17.57 -7.69 19.18
N ALA A 88 -16.41 -7.26 19.69
CA ALA A 88 -16.28 -6.00 20.42
C ALA A 88 -16.64 -4.78 19.56
N ILE A 89 -16.19 -4.75 18.30
CA ILE A 89 -16.56 -3.70 17.34
C ILE A 89 -18.06 -3.74 17.05
N ASN A 90 -18.66 -4.93 16.89
CA ASN A 90 -20.09 -5.07 16.67
C ASN A 90 -20.90 -4.53 17.85
N ARG A 91 -20.54 -4.87 19.10
CA ARG A 91 -21.19 -4.34 20.31
C ARG A 91 -21.11 -2.82 20.38
N ARG A 92 -19.94 -2.24 20.07
CA ARG A 92 -19.77 -0.78 19.96
C ARG A 92 -20.70 -0.18 18.89
N GLN A 93 -20.79 -0.82 17.73
CA GLN A 93 -21.66 -0.35 16.64
C GLN A 93 -23.15 -0.48 16.99
N GLU A 94 -23.55 -1.56 17.67
CA GLU A 94 -24.92 -1.78 18.16
C GLU A 94 -25.30 -0.68 19.16
N ALA A 95 -24.47 -0.41 20.16
CA ALA A 95 -24.68 0.70 21.11
C ALA A 95 -24.81 2.06 20.39
N SER A 96 -23.97 2.32 19.37
CA SER A 96 -24.09 3.53 18.53
C SER A 96 -25.39 3.57 17.74
N ARG A 97 -25.88 2.43 17.23
CA ARG A 97 -27.18 2.35 16.52
C ARG A 97 -28.32 2.59 17.48
N GLU A 98 -28.27 2.06 18.70
CA GLU A 98 -29.28 2.28 19.74
C GLU A 98 -29.37 3.75 20.14
N HIS A 99 -28.24 4.40 20.42
CA HIS A 99 -28.19 5.84 20.69
C HIS A 99 -28.81 6.65 19.54
N ARG A 100 -28.45 6.35 18.28
CA ARG A 100 -29.04 7.01 17.11
C ARG A 100 -30.54 6.76 16.98
N LYS A 101 -31.02 5.56 17.29
CA LYS A 101 -32.45 5.23 17.30
C LYS A 101 -33.21 6.00 18.38
N ALA A 102 -32.65 6.09 19.60
CA ALA A 102 -33.25 6.85 20.70
C ALA A 102 -33.39 8.34 20.33
N LYS A 103 -32.33 8.94 19.76
CA LYS A 103 -32.36 10.32 19.26
C LYS A 103 -33.41 10.52 18.17
N LYS A 104 -33.51 9.59 17.20
CA LYS A 104 -34.50 9.67 16.10
C LYS A 104 -35.95 9.51 16.57
N ARG A 105 -36.20 8.75 17.64
CA ARG A 105 -37.54 8.53 18.19
C ARG A 105 -38.01 9.69 19.06
N GLY A 106 -37.14 10.66 19.38
CA GLY A 106 -37.46 11.71 20.36
C GLY A 106 -37.59 11.17 21.77
N ALA A 107 -36.75 10.19 22.15
CA ALA A 107 -36.67 9.69 23.52
C ALA A 107 -36.31 10.81 24.51
N THR A 108 -36.54 10.58 25.81
CA THR A 108 -36.20 11.55 26.85
C THR A 108 -34.69 11.79 26.89
N SER A 109 -34.28 12.98 27.36
CA SER A 109 -32.85 13.34 27.47
C SER A 109 -32.06 12.33 28.31
N GLU A 110 -32.66 11.84 29.40
CA GLU A 110 -32.07 10.83 30.28
C GLU A 110 -31.83 9.49 29.55
N GLU A 111 -32.77 9.05 28.70
CA GLU A 111 -32.61 7.81 27.93
C GLU A 111 -31.51 7.95 26.87
N ILE A 112 -31.43 9.11 26.21
CA ILE A 112 -30.39 9.40 25.21
C ILE A 112 -29.01 9.42 25.88
N GLU A 113 -28.88 10.08 27.04
CA GLU A 113 -27.63 10.15 27.79
C GLU A 113 -27.19 8.78 28.32
N ALA A 114 -28.12 7.98 28.85
CA ALA A 114 -27.82 6.61 29.27
C ALA A 114 -27.29 5.75 28.10
N LYS A 115 -27.94 5.82 26.92
CA LYS A 115 -27.49 5.09 25.72
C LYS A 115 -26.14 5.61 25.20
N TRP A 116 -25.85 6.89 25.37
CA TRP A 116 -24.54 7.46 25.05
C TRP A 116 -23.45 6.95 25.99
N GLY A 117 -23.73 6.88 27.30
CA GLY A 117 -22.82 6.31 28.30
C GLY A 117 -22.44 4.86 27.97
N VAL A 118 -23.43 4.04 27.61
CA VAL A 118 -23.21 2.66 27.15
C VAL A 118 -22.34 2.61 25.89
N PHE A 119 -22.57 3.50 24.92
CA PHE A 119 -21.70 3.58 23.74
C PHE A 119 -20.25 3.93 24.11
N GLN A 120 -20.03 4.87 25.01
CA GLN A 120 -18.69 5.27 25.45
C GLN A 120 -17.96 4.15 26.18
N GLU A 121 -18.65 3.41 27.05
CA GLU A 121 -18.11 2.21 27.70
C GLU A 121 -17.70 1.16 26.67
N LYS A 122 -18.60 0.79 25.75
CA LYS A 122 -18.30 -0.18 24.69
C LYS A 122 -17.23 0.29 23.72
N LYS A 123 -17.09 1.60 23.51
CA LYS A 123 -15.96 2.19 22.77
C LYS A 123 -14.65 1.96 23.50
N ARG A 124 -14.58 2.23 24.81
CA ARG A 124 -13.38 2.02 25.65
C ARG A 124 -12.98 0.55 25.70
N GLU A 125 -13.93 -0.35 25.99
CA GLU A 125 -13.70 -1.80 26.00
C GLU A 125 -13.13 -2.30 24.66
N ALA A 126 -13.75 -1.88 23.55
CA ALA A 126 -13.30 -2.30 22.22
C ALA A 126 -11.91 -1.74 21.88
N CYS A 127 -11.62 -0.49 22.23
CA CYS A 127 -10.29 0.11 22.02
C CYS A 127 -9.22 -0.63 22.82
N ALA A 128 -9.44 -0.84 24.12
CA ALA A 128 -8.49 -1.52 25.00
C ALA A 128 -8.19 -2.94 24.51
N LEU A 129 -9.23 -3.68 24.11
CA LEU A 129 -9.09 -5.03 23.58
C LEU A 129 -8.28 -5.05 22.27
N ILE A 130 -8.57 -4.14 21.35
CA ILE A 130 -7.86 -4.07 20.06
C ILE A 130 -6.39 -3.69 20.29
N GLN A 131 -6.12 -2.67 21.11
CA GLN A 131 -4.77 -2.24 21.44
C GLN A 131 -3.96 -3.38 22.06
N ASP A 132 -4.55 -4.12 23.00
CA ASP A 132 -3.89 -5.25 23.63
C ASP A 132 -3.55 -6.37 22.63
N LYS A 133 -4.46 -6.66 21.69
CA LYS A 133 -4.19 -7.65 20.64
C LYS A 133 -3.15 -7.19 19.63
N VAL A 134 -3.16 -5.91 19.26
CA VAL A 134 -2.13 -5.31 18.40
C VAL A 134 -0.77 -5.46 19.07
N ARG A 135 -0.66 -5.04 20.35
CA ARG A 135 0.56 -5.15 21.13
C ARG A 135 1.07 -6.59 21.22
N ARG A 136 0.18 -7.55 21.51
CA ARG A 136 0.54 -8.97 21.55
C ARG A 136 1.05 -9.50 20.20
N ALA A 137 0.42 -9.09 19.09
CA ALA A 137 0.86 -9.47 17.75
C ALA A 137 2.22 -8.84 17.39
N GLU A 138 2.46 -7.59 17.77
CA GLU A 138 3.74 -6.90 17.58
C GLU A 138 4.85 -7.56 18.40
N MET A 139 4.59 -7.92 19.67
CA MET A 139 5.54 -8.65 20.52
C MET A 139 5.87 -10.04 19.97
N GLN A 140 4.88 -10.75 19.41
CA GLN A 140 5.14 -12.04 18.75
C GLN A 140 6.02 -11.84 17.51
N TRP A 141 5.72 -10.84 16.71
CA TRP A 141 6.49 -10.53 15.51
C TRP A 141 7.94 -10.12 15.83
N THR A 142 8.17 -9.27 16.84
CA THR A 142 9.53 -8.88 17.25
C THR A 142 10.32 -10.08 17.76
N LYS A 143 9.69 -10.99 18.52
CA LYS A 143 10.32 -12.27 18.92
C LYS A 143 10.71 -13.12 17.71
N GLU A 144 9.85 -13.22 16.69
CA GLU A 144 10.14 -13.97 15.45
C GLU A 144 11.28 -13.36 14.64
N VAL A 145 11.43 -12.03 14.64
CA VAL A 145 12.52 -11.34 13.93
C VAL A 145 13.84 -11.41 14.71
N ASN A 146 13.79 -11.33 16.04
CA ASN A 146 14.99 -11.39 16.90
C ASN A 146 15.55 -12.81 17.06
N GLN A 147 14.77 -13.84 16.74
CA GLN A 147 15.29 -15.19 16.64
C GLN A 147 16.37 -15.22 15.54
N LYS A 148 17.49 -15.93 15.77
CA LYS A 148 18.61 -16.07 14.81
C LYS A 148 18.19 -16.85 13.56
N ASP A 149 17.27 -16.29 12.78
CA ASP A 149 16.77 -16.80 11.53
C ASP A 149 17.56 -16.15 10.40
N ARG A 150 18.04 -16.98 9.47
CA ARG A 150 18.69 -16.55 8.22
C ARG A 150 17.82 -15.56 7.42
N ASN A 151 16.49 -15.59 7.61
CA ASN A 151 15.54 -14.71 6.94
C ASN A 151 15.02 -13.54 7.79
N ALA A 152 15.58 -13.28 8.98
CA ALA A 152 15.13 -12.22 9.89
C ALA A 152 15.07 -10.84 9.20
N ALA A 153 16.15 -10.41 8.54
CA ALA A 153 16.21 -9.14 7.83
C ALA A 153 15.15 -9.03 6.71
N LYS A 154 14.89 -10.13 5.98
CA LYS A 154 13.86 -10.16 4.93
C LYS A 154 12.45 -10.03 5.52
N LYS A 155 12.18 -10.68 6.66
CA LYS A 155 10.90 -10.56 7.39
C LYS A 155 10.70 -9.14 7.92
N PHE A 156 11.76 -8.52 8.45
CA PHE A 156 11.77 -7.13 8.91
C PHE A 156 11.35 -6.16 7.78
N TRP A 157 12.10 -6.14 6.67
CA TRP A 157 11.81 -5.22 5.57
C TRP A 157 10.46 -5.48 4.91
N LYS A 158 10.02 -6.74 4.84
CA LYS A 158 8.67 -7.08 4.34
C LYS A 158 7.58 -6.54 5.25
N HIS A 159 7.79 -6.55 6.57
CA HIS A 159 6.84 -5.98 7.53
C HIS A 159 6.79 -4.45 7.42
N ILE A 160 7.94 -3.77 7.41
CA ILE A 160 8.01 -2.30 7.25
C ILE A 160 7.38 -1.84 5.93
N SER A 161 7.73 -2.50 4.82
CA SER A 161 7.13 -2.19 3.51
C SER A 161 5.63 -2.49 3.43
N SER A 162 5.09 -3.36 4.30
CA SER A 162 3.65 -3.60 4.38
C SER A 162 2.88 -2.52 5.15
N HIS A 163 3.55 -1.76 6.01
CA HIS A 163 2.98 -0.61 6.73
C HIS A 163 3.00 0.67 5.88
N GLY A 164 3.97 0.78 4.97
CA GLY A 164 4.01 1.86 3.99
C GLY A 164 2.83 1.81 3.02
N ARG A 165 2.30 2.98 2.64
CA ARG A 165 1.54 3.08 1.38
C ARG A 165 2.47 2.61 0.27
N LYS A 166 1.95 1.85 -0.70
CA LYS A 166 2.71 1.60 -1.93
C LYS A 166 2.95 2.96 -2.57
N THR A 167 4.14 3.51 -2.37
CA THR A 167 4.61 4.59 -3.21
C THR A 167 4.58 4.03 -4.62
N GLU A 168 3.77 4.64 -5.47
CA GLU A 168 4.01 4.50 -6.90
C GLU A 168 5.47 4.86 -7.07
N ILE A 169 6.27 3.95 -7.63
CA ILE A 169 7.67 4.20 -7.93
C ILE A 169 7.67 5.20 -9.09
N LYS A 170 7.35 6.46 -8.77
CA LYS A 170 7.64 7.61 -9.57
C LYS A 170 8.90 8.15 -8.93
N HIS A 171 10.05 7.81 -9.51
CA HIS A 171 11.29 8.47 -9.17
C HIS A 171 11.12 9.94 -9.55
N HIS A 172 10.66 10.75 -8.61
CA HIS A 172 10.72 12.19 -8.75
C HIS A 172 12.13 12.60 -8.35
N ALA A 173 12.76 13.36 -9.24
CA ALA A 173 13.98 14.07 -8.92
C ALA A 173 13.86 14.76 -7.56
N LEU A 174 14.93 14.70 -6.76
CA LEU A 174 15.01 15.48 -5.54
C LEU A 174 15.65 16.82 -5.85
N ILE A 175 15.21 17.87 -5.17
CA ILE A 175 15.87 19.19 -5.19
C ILE A 175 16.66 19.29 -3.89
N THR A 176 17.98 19.52 -3.97
CA THR A 176 18.86 19.67 -2.80
C THR A 176 18.55 20.96 -2.04
N ALA A 177 19.09 21.08 -0.82
CA ALA A 177 19.00 22.33 -0.05
C ALA A 177 19.62 23.53 -0.80
N GLU A 178 20.56 23.30 -1.72
CA GLU A 178 21.16 24.33 -2.57
C GLU A 178 20.34 24.60 -3.86
N GLY A 179 19.19 23.95 -4.03
CA GLY A 179 18.31 24.11 -5.19
C GLY A 179 18.68 23.25 -6.40
N SER A 180 19.64 22.32 -6.28
CA SER A 180 20.09 21.49 -7.39
C SER A 180 19.19 20.27 -7.58
N ARG A 181 18.80 19.96 -8.82
CA ARG A 181 17.96 18.79 -9.14
C ARG A 181 18.82 17.54 -9.32
N VAL A 182 18.55 16.50 -8.55
CA VAL A 182 19.28 15.23 -8.52
C VAL A 182 18.37 14.08 -8.91
N GLU A 183 18.81 13.20 -9.80
CA GLU A 183 18.02 12.06 -10.31
C GLU A 183 18.76 10.72 -10.22
N GLY A 184 17.98 9.62 -10.20
CA GLY A 184 18.52 8.26 -10.32
C GLY A 184 19.47 7.85 -9.19
N LYS A 185 20.69 7.40 -9.54
CA LYS A 185 21.68 6.87 -8.58
C LYS A 185 22.27 7.95 -7.67
N GLU A 186 22.24 9.21 -8.10
CA GLU A 186 22.77 10.35 -7.34
C GLU A 186 21.86 10.71 -6.17
N VAL A 187 20.54 10.51 -6.32
CA VAL A 187 19.55 10.64 -5.24
C VAL A 187 19.90 9.72 -4.07
N HIS A 188 20.28 8.47 -4.36
CA HIS A 188 20.67 7.53 -3.31
C HIS A 188 21.89 8.01 -2.54
N LYS A 189 22.93 8.51 -3.23
CA LYS A 189 24.13 9.04 -2.57
C LYS A 189 23.81 10.24 -1.69
N TYR A 190 22.99 11.16 -2.19
CA TYR A 190 22.57 12.35 -1.44
C TYR A 190 21.73 11.99 -0.21
N ILE A 191 20.77 11.06 -0.34
CA ILE A 191 20.00 10.57 0.82
C ILE A 191 20.94 9.92 1.85
N THR A 192 21.87 9.08 1.39
CA THR A 192 22.83 8.41 2.28
C THR A 192 23.68 9.44 3.04
N SER A 193 24.22 10.47 2.38
CA SER A 193 25.05 11.47 3.04
C SER A 193 24.27 12.29 4.07
N ILE A 194 23.03 12.70 3.76
CA ILE A 194 22.17 13.45 4.69
C ILE A 194 21.81 12.59 5.92
N ILE A 195 21.54 11.31 5.70
CA ILE A 195 21.24 10.39 6.80
C ILE A 195 22.48 10.17 7.68
N GLU A 196 23.65 9.93 7.08
CA GLU A 196 24.91 9.78 7.81
C GLU A 196 25.26 11.02 8.64
N GLU A 197 25.05 12.21 8.09
CA GLU A 197 25.23 13.49 8.79
C GLU A 197 24.27 13.62 9.99
N ALA A 198 22.97 13.38 9.78
CA ALA A 198 21.98 13.44 10.85
C ALA A 198 22.26 12.43 11.98
N PHE A 199 22.68 11.21 11.64
CA PHE A 199 23.07 10.22 12.66
C PHE A 199 24.36 10.59 13.38
N SER A 200 25.33 11.17 12.68
CA SER A 200 26.57 11.69 13.29
C SER A 200 26.27 12.83 14.27
N GLU A 201 25.32 13.72 13.94
CA GLU A 201 24.87 14.79 14.83
C GLU A 201 24.17 14.26 16.10
N ILE A 202 23.41 13.17 15.97
CA ILE A 202 22.74 12.51 17.10
C ILE A 202 23.78 11.82 18.00
N GLU A 203 24.73 11.08 17.44
CA GLU A 203 25.79 10.40 18.19
C GLU A 203 26.69 11.39 18.97
N ASN A 204 26.91 12.58 18.40
CA ASN A 204 27.60 13.69 19.07
C ASN A 204 26.76 14.35 20.20
N ARG A 205 25.43 14.28 20.14
CA ARG A 205 24.55 14.75 21.23
C ARG A 205 24.47 13.75 22.38
N GLU A 206 24.38 12.45 22.07
CA GLU A 206 24.30 11.38 23.07
C GLU A 206 25.61 11.23 23.88
N THR A 207 26.75 11.59 23.31
CA THR A 207 28.04 11.65 24.03
C THR A 207 28.16 12.84 24.99
N SER A 208 27.27 13.84 24.88
CA SER A 208 27.27 15.05 25.73
C SER A 208 26.14 15.09 26.77
N GLN A 209 25.13 14.23 26.67
CA GLN A 209 24.06 14.11 27.65
C GLN A 209 23.86 12.64 28.01
N GLY A 210 24.23 12.29 29.26
CA GLY A 210 23.95 10.99 29.84
C GLY A 210 22.47 10.63 29.71
N ILE A 211 22.24 9.38 29.31
CA ILE A 211 20.95 8.76 29.01
C ILE A 211 20.02 8.88 30.24
N ASP A 212 18.98 9.70 30.13
CA ASP A 212 17.75 9.56 30.91
C ASP A 212 16.71 8.91 29.99
N ASP A 213 16.61 7.59 30.09
CA ASP A 213 15.65 6.76 29.35
C ASP A 213 14.27 6.86 30.00
N SER A 214 13.68 8.06 29.88
CA SER A 214 12.29 8.30 30.20
C SER A 214 11.45 7.84 29.02
N ASN A 215 11.00 6.59 29.10
CA ASN A 215 10.02 5.95 28.24
C ASN A 215 8.69 6.72 28.29
N ASP A 216 8.56 7.77 27.49
CA ASP A 216 7.31 8.48 27.23
C ASP A 216 6.39 7.58 26.41
N GLN A 217 5.69 6.69 27.10
CA GLN A 217 4.43 6.14 26.66
C GLN A 217 3.43 7.29 26.54
N GLN A 218 3.44 7.97 25.39
CA GLN A 218 2.33 8.83 25.00
C GLN A 218 1.11 7.95 24.77
N ASP A 219 0.30 7.87 25.82
CA ASP A 219 -1.06 7.35 25.83
C ASP A 219 -1.92 8.25 24.93
N PHE A 220 -1.85 8.04 23.61
CA PHE A 220 -2.66 8.77 22.64
C PHE A 220 -4.10 8.24 22.65
N CYS A 221 -4.76 8.42 23.80
CA CYS A 221 -6.20 8.29 24.01
C CYS A 221 -6.71 9.33 25.03
N GLU A 222 -6.01 10.46 25.18
CA GLU A 222 -6.65 11.62 25.79
C GLU A 222 -7.79 12.11 24.90
N LEU A 223 -9.01 11.95 25.41
CA LEU A 223 -10.20 12.53 24.82
C LEU A 223 -10.09 14.06 24.92
N PRO A 224 -10.30 14.82 23.83
CA PRO A 224 -10.45 16.26 23.96
C PRO A 224 -11.60 16.55 24.94
N LYS A 225 -11.35 17.46 25.90
CA LYS A 225 -12.39 17.96 26.80
C LYS A 225 -13.43 18.69 25.94
N ILE A 226 -14.64 18.12 25.86
CA ILE A 226 -15.71 18.55 24.96
C ILE A 226 -16.24 19.93 25.40
N THR A 227 -16.34 20.84 24.43
CA THR A 227 -17.23 22.02 24.54
C THR A 227 -18.56 21.73 23.83
N PRO A 228 -19.68 22.36 24.22
CA PRO A 228 -21.03 22.10 23.67
C PRO A 228 -21.18 22.29 22.14
N ARG A 229 -20.14 22.74 21.45
CA ARG A 229 -20.11 22.99 20.00
C ARG A 229 -19.76 21.76 19.16
N GLU A 230 -19.34 20.65 19.78
CA GLU A 230 -18.98 19.41 19.05
C GLU A 230 -20.17 18.49 18.73
N TRP A 231 -21.38 18.85 19.18
CA TRP A 231 -22.60 18.06 18.96
C TRP A 231 -23.12 18.09 17.51
N GLU A 232 -22.70 19.06 16.70
CA GLU A 232 -23.19 19.26 15.32
C GLU A 232 -22.32 18.61 14.23
N LYS A 233 -21.11 18.14 14.52
CA LYS A 233 -20.18 17.60 13.49
C LYS A 233 -20.34 16.09 13.20
N ALA A 234 -21.45 15.50 13.61
CA ALA A 234 -21.75 14.08 13.38
C ALA A 234 -22.98 13.88 12.48
N GLU A 235 -23.22 14.81 11.55
CA GLU A 235 -24.03 14.63 10.34
C GLU A 235 -23.18 14.04 9.21
#